data_AF-A0A0F8YA43-F1
#
_entry.id   AF-A0A0F8YA43-F1
#
_cell.length_a   1.000
_cell.length_b   1.000
_cell.length_c   1.000
_cell.angle_alpha   90.00
_cell.angle_beta   90.00
_cell.angle_gamma   90.00
#
_symmetry.space_group_name_H-M   'P 1'
#
loop_
_entity.id
_entity.type
_entity.pdbx_description
1 polymer ?
#
loop_
_entity_poly.entity_id
_entity_poly.type
_entity_poly.pdbx_seq_one_letter_code
_entity_poly.pdbx_strand_id
1 'polypeptide(L)'
;MKKLALAALMTTFALSGCSTMSMDDERTMVVEGQPMNVKVVNIPSFEVEIAPRKAVCDLTATDGSMVESQCLQYRQTYQKNYTTLNGNIQGFTYEPNYRYVLDVRQEAVTAEGSNVVQPVWILNEVVSKTAE
;
A
#
# COMPACT_ATOMS: atom_id res chain seq x y z
N MET A 1 -27.76 38.54 51.51
CA MET A 1 -26.49 38.81 50.79
C MET A 1 -25.82 37.49 50.43
N LYS A 2 -25.32 37.46 49.20
CA LYS A 2 -24.55 36.44 48.46
C LYS A 2 -24.12 35.16 49.20
N LYS A 3 -24.67 34.03 48.72
CA LYS A 3 -24.07 32.70 48.75
C LYS A 3 -22.82 32.70 47.86
N LEU A 4 -21.81 31.88 48.19
CA LEU A 4 -20.94 31.15 47.25
C LEU A 4 -19.91 30.35 48.07
N ALA A 5 -20.27 29.12 48.44
CA ALA A 5 -19.30 28.09 48.76
C ALA A 5 -18.99 27.36 47.45
N LEU A 6 -17.81 27.60 46.89
CA LEU A 6 -17.30 26.88 45.73
C LEU A 6 -16.58 25.64 46.23
N ALA A 7 -17.25 24.50 46.10
CA ALA A 7 -16.68 23.19 46.33
C ALA A 7 -15.62 22.89 45.24
N ALA A 8 -14.49 22.35 45.69
CA ALA A 8 -13.44 21.82 44.86
C ALA A 8 -13.95 20.64 44.01
N LEU A 9 -13.70 20.68 42.71
CA LEU A 9 -13.75 19.51 41.85
C LEU A 9 -12.40 19.42 41.14
N MET A 10 -11.51 18.61 41.72
CA MET A 10 -10.30 18.16 41.06
C MET A 10 -10.71 17.18 39.96
N THR A 11 -10.73 17.63 38.70
CA THR A 11 -10.82 16.73 37.56
C THR A 11 -9.43 16.20 37.26
N THR A 12 -9.10 15.05 37.85
CA THR A 12 -7.93 14.26 37.44
C THR A 12 -8.18 13.74 36.03
N PHE A 13 -7.52 14.34 35.05
CA PHE A 13 -7.36 13.75 33.72
C PHE A 13 -6.42 12.55 33.87
N ALA A 14 -6.98 11.34 33.92
CA ALA A 14 -6.20 10.14 33.66
C ALA A 14 -5.85 10.16 32.18
N LEU A 15 -4.65 10.61 31.84
CA LEU A 15 -4.05 10.35 30.54
C LEU A 15 -3.88 8.83 30.43
N SER A 16 -4.83 8.17 29.75
CA SER A 16 -4.64 6.81 29.27
C SER A 16 -3.39 6.84 28.38
N GLY A 17 -2.31 6.27 28.89
CA GLY A 17 -1.03 6.22 28.20
C GLY A 17 -1.16 5.58 26.83
N CYS A 18 -0.53 6.20 25.83
CA CYS A 18 -0.17 5.50 24.61
C CYS A 18 0.80 4.38 25.00
N SER A 19 0.30 3.15 25.05
CA SER A 19 1.15 1.96 24.99
C SER A 19 1.75 1.91 23.59
N THR A 20 2.94 2.52 23.40
CA THR A 20 3.76 2.23 22.23
C THR A 20 4.22 0.79 22.38
N MET A 21 3.51 -0.15 21.76
CA MET A 21 4.02 -1.52 21.62
C MET A 21 5.25 -1.44 20.73
N SER A 22 6.42 -1.59 21.33
CA SER A 22 7.68 -1.80 20.61
C SER A 22 7.56 -3.15 19.90
N MET A 23 7.24 -3.12 18.61
CA MET A 23 7.32 -4.28 17.75
C MET A 23 8.74 -4.34 17.20
N ASP A 24 9.59 -5.16 17.82
CA ASP A 24 10.87 -5.56 17.25
C ASP A 24 10.60 -6.45 16.01
N ASP A 25 10.49 -5.84 14.84
CA ASP A 25 10.29 -6.50 13.53
C ASP A 25 11.64 -6.85 12.87
N GLU A 26 12.49 -7.59 13.58
CA GLU A 26 13.62 -8.29 12.95
C GLU A 26 13.18 -9.72 12.59
N ARG A 27 13.18 -10.03 11.29
CA ARG A 27 12.95 -11.39 10.79
C ARG A 27 14.10 -11.83 9.92
N THR A 28 14.68 -12.98 10.26
CA THR A 28 15.74 -13.62 9.48
C THR A 28 15.14 -14.21 8.20
N MET A 29 15.56 -13.70 7.06
CA MET A 29 15.20 -14.25 5.74
C MET A 29 16.43 -14.95 5.16
N VAL A 30 16.21 -16.10 4.50
CA VAL A 30 17.26 -16.81 3.78
C VAL A 30 17.25 -16.32 2.34
N VAL A 31 18.28 -15.56 1.97
CA VAL A 31 18.56 -15.17 0.58
C VAL A 31 19.77 -15.97 0.16
N GLU A 32 19.64 -16.77 -0.90
CA GLU A 32 20.72 -17.62 -1.44
C GLU A 32 21.42 -18.55 -0.42
N GLY A 33 20.67 -19.06 0.56
CA GLY A 33 21.22 -19.98 1.56
C GLY A 33 22.00 -19.33 2.70
N GLN A 34 22.06 -18.00 2.78
CA GLN A 34 22.66 -17.28 3.91
C GLN A 34 21.61 -16.45 4.66
N PRO A 35 21.56 -16.52 6.01
CA PRO A 35 20.62 -15.73 6.80
C PRO A 35 21.08 -14.26 6.83
N MET A 36 20.25 -13.36 6.29
CA MET A 36 20.48 -11.92 6.34
C MET A 36 19.44 -11.27 7.27
N ASN A 37 19.89 -10.37 8.14
CA ASN A 37 19.01 -9.52 8.92
C ASN A 37 18.44 -8.42 8.01
N VAL A 38 17.23 -8.63 7.52
CA VAL A 38 16.49 -7.65 6.73
C VAL A 38 15.55 -6.92 7.69
N LYS A 39 15.67 -5.59 7.75
CA LYS A 39 14.69 -4.75 8.45
C LYS A 39 13.38 -4.80 7.65
N VAL A 40 12.47 -5.67 8.06
CA VAL A 40 11.15 -5.80 7.44
C VAL A 40 10.34 -4.58 7.87
N VAL A 41 10.33 -3.55 7.03
CA VAL A 41 9.32 -2.50 7.16
C VAL A 41 8.02 -3.11 6.68
N ASN A 42 7.16 -3.51 7.61
CA ASN A 42 5.80 -3.93 7.29
C ASN A 42 5.06 -2.72 6.71
N ILE A 43 5.05 -2.60 5.38
CA ILE A 43 4.25 -1.58 4.70
C ILE A 43 2.80 -2.05 4.85
N PRO A 44 1.95 -1.31 5.58
CA PRO A 44 0.56 -1.71 5.77
C PRO A 44 -0.08 -1.86 4.39
N SER A 45 -0.84 -2.93 4.21
CA SER A 45 -1.64 -3.09 3.01
C SER A 45 -2.63 -1.93 2.89
N PHE A 46 -3.02 -1.63 1.67
CA PHE A 46 -3.91 -0.52 1.38
C PHE A 46 -4.87 -0.87 0.27
N GLU A 47 -6.07 -0.30 0.35
CA GLU A 47 -7.09 -0.49 -0.66
C GLU A 47 -6.88 0.44 -1.86
N VAL A 48 -6.94 -0.14 -3.05
CA VAL A 48 -6.99 0.59 -4.31
C VAL A 48 -8.18 0.19 -5.15
N GLU A 49 -8.74 1.17 -5.84
CA GLU A 49 -9.78 0.93 -6.83
C GLU A 49 -9.15 0.83 -8.23
N ILE A 50 -9.42 -0.27 -8.94
CA ILE A 50 -8.99 -0.49 -10.32
C ILE A 50 -10.13 -0.14 -11.28
N ALA A 51 -9.82 0.68 -12.28
CA ALA A 51 -10.80 1.13 -13.26
C ALA A 51 -11.26 -0.01 -14.20
N PRO A 52 -12.48 0.07 -14.75
CA PRO A 52 -13.01 -0.91 -15.71
C PRO A 52 -12.32 -0.90 -17.08
N ARG A 53 -11.43 0.06 -17.33
CA ARG A 53 -10.68 0.21 -18.59
C ARG A 53 -9.21 0.45 -18.32
N LYS A 54 -8.35 -0.03 -19.22
CA LYS A 54 -6.93 0.33 -19.24
C LYS A 54 -6.73 1.68 -19.94
N ALA A 55 -5.59 2.31 -19.68
CA ALA A 55 -5.14 3.52 -20.38
C ALA A 55 -3.80 3.29 -21.06
N VAL A 56 -3.55 4.09 -22.10
CA VAL A 56 -2.26 4.14 -22.78
C VAL A 56 -1.18 4.63 -21.80
N CYS A 57 -0.05 3.94 -21.75
CA CYS A 57 1.09 4.26 -20.91
C CYS A 57 2.40 3.92 -21.63
N ASP A 58 3.48 4.60 -21.26
CA ASP A 58 4.81 4.25 -21.76
C ASP A 58 5.56 3.39 -20.75
N LEU A 59 6.05 2.24 -21.21
CA LEU A 59 6.89 1.33 -20.44
C LEU A 59 8.32 1.36 -20.97
N THR A 60 9.30 1.31 -20.07
CA THR A 60 10.71 1.18 -20.46
C THR A 60 11.04 -0.30 -20.72
N ALA A 61 11.44 -0.61 -21.94
CA ALA A 61 11.91 -1.93 -22.33
C ALA A 61 13.32 -2.23 -21.78
N THR A 62 13.74 -3.49 -21.86
CA THR A 62 15.05 -3.96 -21.34
C THR A 62 16.24 -3.27 -22.00
N ASP A 63 16.08 -2.77 -23.22
CA ASP A 63 17.10 -2.02 -23.97
C ASP A 63 17.08 -0.51 -23.68
N GLY A 64 16.21 -0.05 -22.77
CA GLY A 64 16.04 1.35 -22.40
C GLY A 64 15.13 2.15 -23.34
N SER A 65 14.56 1.54 -24.38
CA SER A 65 13.58 2.20 -25.25
C SER A 65 12.22 2.36 -24.54
N MET A 66 11.45 3.38 -24.93
CA MET A 66 10.07 3.56 -24.47
C MET A 66 9.10 2.89 -25.44
N VAL A 67 8.20 2.07 -24.90
CA VAL A 67 7.20 1.32 -25.66
C VAL A 67 5.81 1.67 -25.14
N GLU A 68 4.93 2.09 -26.05
CA GLU A 68 3.52 2.33 -25.74
C GLU A 68 2.80 1.01 -25.42
N SER A 69 2.03 1.01 -24.33
CA SER A 69 1.32 -0.17 -23.82
C SER A 69 -0.03 0.21 -23.19
N GLN A 70 -0.79 -0.80 -22.75
CA GLN A 70 -2.06 -0.65 -22.03
C GLN A 70 -1.88 -1.02 -20.56
N CYS A 71 -1.87 0.00 -19.69
CA CYS A 71 -1.69 -0.14 -18.25
C CYS A 71 -3.01 -0.17 -17.48
N LEU A 72 -2.99 -0.82 -16.32
CA LEU A 72 -4.07 -0.69 -15.35
C LEU A 72 -4.17 0.77 -14.90
N GLN A 73 -5.39 1.19 -14.58
CA GLN A 73 -5.66 2.48 -13.96
C GLN A 73 -6.11 2.22 -12.53
N TYR A 74 -5.50 2.90 -11.58
CA TYR A 74 -5.81 2.75 -10.16
C TYR A 74 -5.96 4.10 -9.48
N ARG A 75 -6.69 4.13 -8.37
CA ARG A 75 -6.73 5.26 -7.45
C ARG A 75 -6.86 4.74 -6.03
N GLN A 76 -6.40 5.52 -5.06
CA GLN A 76 -6.78 5.24 -3.68
C GLN A 76 -8.28 5.55 -3.52
N THR A 77 -8.96 4.85 -2.62
CA THR A 77 -10.43 4.94 -2.46
C THR A 77 -10.93 6.36 -2.15
N TYR A 78 -10.09 7.20 -1.57
CA TYR A 78 -10.38 8.61 -1.27
C TYR A 78 -9.96 9.60 -2.38
N GLN A 79 -9.30 9.13 -3.44
CA GLN A 79 -8.88 9.95 -4.58
C GLN A 79 -9.94 9.97 -5.67
N LYS A 80 -10.10 11.11 -6.35
CA LYS A 80 -11.09 11.24 -7.43
C LYS A 80 -10.58 10.70 -8.76
N ASN A 81 -9.32 10.98 -9.09
CA ASN A 81 -8.74 10.70 -10.40
C ASN A 81 -7.95 9.38 -10.38
N TYR A 82 -7.97 8.66 -11.50
CA TYR A 82 -7.11 7.51 -11.70
C TYR A 82 -5.72 7.91 -12.18
N THR A 83 -4.75 7.09 -11.80
CA THR A 83 -3.36 7.11 -12.27
C THR A 83 -3.06 5.80 -12.97
N THR A 84 -2.17 5.82 -13.96
CA THR A 84 -1.69 4.61 -14.62
C THR A 84 -0.70 3.87 -13.74
N LEU A 85 -0.89 2.56 -13.59
CA LEU A 85 0.07 1.67 -12.94
C LEU A 85 1.05 1.14 -13.99
N ASN A 86 2.31 1.56 -13.91
CA ASN A 86 3.38 1.01 -14.75
C ASN A 86 3.75 -0.38 -14.23
N GLY A 87 3.18 -1.42 -14.86
CA GLY A 87 3.38 -2.81 -14.47
C GLY A 87 2.07 -3.55 -14.20
N ASN A 88 2.16 -4.62 -13.42
CA ASN A 88 1.04 -5.48 -13.06
C ASN A 88 0.95 -5.66 -11.54
N ILE A 89 -0.22 -6.08 -11.07
CA ILE A 89 -0.43 -6.51 -9.69
C ILE A 89 -0.31 -8.04 -9.67
N GLN A 90 0.67 -8.58 -8.95
CA GLN A 90 0.88 -10.02 -8.84
C GLN A 90 -0.32 -10.67 -8.16
N GLY A 91 -0.77 -11.81 -8.69
CA GLY A 91 -1.94 -12.53 -8.19
C GLY A 91 -3.29 -11.95 -8.65
N PHE A 92 -3.30 -10.82 -9.35
CA PHE A 92 -4.52 -10.22 -9.89
C PHE A 92 -4.67 -10.49 -11.40
N THR A 93 -5.84 -11.00 -11.80
CA THR A 93 -6.22 -11.15 -13.21
C THR A 93 -7.28 -10.11 -13.54
N TYR A 94 -6.93 -9.17 -14.42
CA TYR A 94 -7.83 -8.11 -14.84
C TYR A 94 -8.84 -8.61 -15.89
N GLU A 95 -10.11 -8.24 -15.72
CA GLU A 95 -11.15 -8.38 -16.74
C GLU A 95 -11.71 -7.00 -17.10
N PRO A 96 -11.95 -6.72 -18.39
CA PRO A 96 -12.54 -5.45 -18.81
C PRO A 96 -13.99 -5.31 -18.32
N ASN A 97 -14.45 -4.07 -18.18
CA ASN A 97 -15.81 -3.71 -17.74
C ASN A 97 -16.16 -4.10 -16.30
N TYR A 98 -15.14 -4.34 -15.47
CA TYR A 98 -15.30 -4.49 -14.03
C TYR A 98 -14.47 -3.46 -13.28
N ARG A 99 -15.10 -2.79 -12.32
CA ARG A 99 -14.41 -2.00 -11.31
C ARG A 99 -14.09 -2.90 -10.13
N TYR A 100 -12.85 -2.85 -9.66
CA TYR A 100 -12.41 -3.65 -8.51
C TYR A 100 -12.00 -2.75 -7.36
N VAL A 101 -12.24 -3.19 -6.13
CA VAL A 101 -11.48 -2.71 -4.96
C VAL A 101 -10.60 -3.87 -4.53
N LEU A 102 -9.30 -3.62 -4.44
CA LEU A 102 -8.28 -4.61 -4.11
C LEU A 102 -7.56 -4.16 -2.84
N ASP A 103 -7.35 -5.08 -1.90
CA ASP A 103 -6.33 -4.90 -0.86
C ASP A 103 -4.99 -5.38 -1.41
N VAL A 104 -4.01 -4.49 -1.43
CA VAL A 104 -2.69 -4.76 -2.00
C VAL A 104 -1.60 -4.39 -1.01
N ARG A 105 -0.47 -5.09 -1.10
CA ARG A 105 0.78 -4.70 -0.45
C ARG A 105 1.84 -4.39 -1.49
N GLN A 106 2.80 -3.55 -1.11
CA GLN A 106 3.96 -3.25 -1.93
C GLN A 106 5.21 -3.86 -1.31
N GLU A 107 6.02 -4.50 -2.15
CA GLU A 107 7.34 -4.99 -1.77
C GLU A 107 8.40 -4.26 -2.61
N ALA A 108 9.48 -3.84 -1.95
CA ALA A 108 10.61 -3.20 -2.61
C ALA A 108 11.55 -4.29 -3.14
N VAL A 109 11.64 -4.42 -4.46
CA VAL A 109 12.53 -5.39 -5.11
C VAL A 109 13.65 -4.65 -5.82
N THR A 110 14.88 -5.07 -5.55
CA THR A 110 16.07 -4.59 -6.23
C THR A 110 16.52 -5.67 -7.21
N ALA A 111 16.69 -5.33 -8.49
CA ALA A 111 17.26 -6.25 -9.45
C ALA A 111 18.74 -6.50 -9.13
N GLU A 112 19.23 -7.74 -9.29
CA GLU A 112 20.63 -8.06 -9.03
C GLU A 112 21.57 -7.18 -9.85
N GLY A 113 22.53 -6.52 -9.18
CA GLY A 113 23.46 -5.58 -9.81
C GLY A 113 22.88 -4.18 -10.11
N SER A 114 21.62 -3.90 -9.73
CA SER A 114 21.00 -2.58 -9.84
C SER A 114 20.92 -1.87 -8.49
N ASN A 115 21.08 -0.55 -8.47
CA ASN A 115 20.78 0.28 -7.30
C ASN A 115 19.34 0.84 -7.34
N VAL A 116 18.52 0.42 -8.30
CA VAL A 116 17.15 0.90 -8.49
C VAL A 116 16.19 -0.04 -7.77
N VAL A 117 15.49 0.50 -6.77
CA VAL A 117 14.40 -0.18 -6.07
C VAL A 117 13.12 -0.02 -6.89
N GLN A 118 12.49 -1.12 -7.26
CA GLN A 118 11.21 -1.14 -7.96
C GLN A 118 10.10 -1.65 -7.02
N PRO A 119 8.97 -0.93 -6.91
CA PRO A 119 7.84 -1.38 -6.12
C PRO A 119 7.08 -2.48 -6.88
N VAL A 120 6.99 -3.66 -6.29
CA VAL A 120 6.17 -4.76 -6.77
C VAL A 120 4.84 -4.74 -6.02
N TRP A 121 3.74 -4.68 -6.77
CA TRP A 121 2.39 -4.71 -6.22
C TRP A 121 1.90 -6.14 -6.13
N ILE A 122 1.43 -6.56 -4.97
CA ILE A 122 0.96 -7.92 -4.72
C ILE A 122 -0.45 -7.87 -4.16
N LEU A 123 -1.35 -8.63 -4.77
CA LEU A 123 -2.71 -8.80 -4.30
C LEU A 123 -2.71 -9.58 -2.99
N ASN A 124 -3.34 -9.02 -1.96
CA ASN A 124 -3.76 -9.77 -0.79
C ASN A 124 -5.15 -10.36 -1.02
N GLU A 125 -6.11 -9.51 -1.38
CA GLU A 125 -7.52 -9.88 -1.51
C GLU A 125 -8.27 -9.00 -2.53
N VAL A 126 -9.26 -9.58 -3.20
CA VAL A 126 -10.27 -8.83 -3.97
C VAL A 126 -11.42 -8.45 -3.04
N VAL A 127 -11.42 -7.21 -2.55
CA VAL A 127 -12.44 -6.69 -1.62
C VAL A 127 -13.80 -6.57 -2.32
N SER A 128 -13.83 -6.12 -3.58
CA SER A 128 -15.05 -6.11 -4.38
C SER A 128 -14.79 -6.16 -5.88
N LYS A 129 -15.79 -6.64 -6.64
CA LYS A 129 -15.85 -6.64 -8.10
C LYS A 129 -17.25 -6.20 -8.53
N THR A 130 -17.34 -5.09 -9.25
CA THR A 130 -18.61 -4.49 -9.70
C THR A 130 -18.60 -4.35 -11.21
N ALA A 131 -19.65 -4.81 -11.89
CA ALA A 131 -19.79 -4.64 -13.34
C ALA A 131 -20.16 -3.19 -13.69
N GLU A 132 -19.65 -2.70 -14.82
CA GLU A 132 -19.88 -1.34 -15.36
C GLU A 132 -20.49 -1.35 -16.77
#